data_AF-A0A1V2MCN2-F1
#
_entry.id   AF-A0A1V2MCN2-F1
#
_cell.length_a   1.000
_cell.length_b   1.000
_cell.length_c   1.000
_cell.angle_alpha   90.00
_cell.angle_beta   90.00
_cell.angle_gamma   90.00
#
_symmetry.space_group_name_H-M   'P 1'
#
loop_
_entity.id
_entity.type
_entity.pdbx_description
1 polymer ?
#
loop_
_entity_poly.entity_id
_entity_poly.type
_entity_poly.pdbx_seq_one_letter_code
_entity_poly.pdbx_strand_id
1 'polypeptide(L)'
;MGIFTNAFIAMGIGSADVETILETKSVRQGEEINGRIYLQGGSKDLEFNGISLELYGKLSVEGDDDLQLVKISEIVISESFTLAEETEEYLNFSIALPRNVPITSEHLINHDRNKVYLETKLDLPFAVDPTDVDYLEIFPSHDIETIFTALIDKLGFRLSESETVIYKDEILQEFEFKPTSDSRYQEYLDEIECCFFHVDGGINMFIEIDRRARDTGSSILEMLDMDETHRIVFISNEHLDEGSSHIADLLDDYISKYSR
;
A
#
# COMPACT_ATOMS: atom_id res chain seq x y z
N MET A 1 16.11 -5.75 17.90
CA MET A 1 17.13 -5.81 16.84
C MET A 1 17.35 -7.27 16.47
N GLY A 2 16.45 -7.84 15.66
CA GLY A 2 16.70 -9.11 15.00
C GLY A 2 17.18 -8.77 13.59
N ILE A 3 18.39 -9.19 13.25
CA ILE A 3 18.89 -9.09 11.89
C ILE A 3 18.29 -10.30 11.16
N PHE A 4 17.34 -10.05 10.27
CA PHE A 4 16.81 -11.06 9.36
C PHE A 4 17.51 -10.87 8.01
N THR A 5 18.39 -11.79 7.66
CA THR A 5 19.11 -11.81 6.39
C THR A 5 18.14 -12.28 5.30
N ASN A 6 17.73 -11.38 4.40
CA ASN A 6 17.03 -11.77 3.17
C ASN A 6 18.03 -12.30 2.13
N ALA A 7 17.51 -13.08 1.19
CA ALA A 7 18.28 -13.91 0.28
C ALA A 7 19.10 -13.08 -0.73
N PHE A 8 20.42 -13.06 -0.55
CA PHE A 8 21.38 -12.61 -1.55
C PHE A 8 21.28 -13.47 -2.82
N ILE A 9 20.97 -12.86 -3.95
CA ILE A 9 21.28 -13.45 -5.26
C ILE A 9 22.64 -12.90 -5.68
N ALA A 10 23.71 -13.50 -5.16
CA ALA A 10 25.06 -13.24 -5.66
C ALA A 10 25.15 -13.77 -7.10
N MET A 11 25.04 -12.87 -8.08
CA MET A 11 25.05 -13.23 -9.50
C MET A 11 26.39 -12.90 -10.15
N GLY A 12 27.32 -13.87 -10.08
CA GLY A 12 28.47 -13.95 -10.98
C GLY A 12 29.83 -13.96 -10.29
N ILE A 13 30.82 -14.57 -10.96
CA ILE A 13 32.22 -14.49 -10.58
C ILE A 13 32.77 -13.17 -11.15
N GLY A 14 33.07 -12.20 -10.28
CA GLY A 14 33.60 -10.88 -10.64
C GLY A 14 32.55 -9.77 -10.80
N SER A 15 31.33 -9.97 -10.32
CA SER A 15 30.26 -8.95 -10.30
C SER A 15 30.39 -7.99 -9.12
N ALA A 16 29.77 -6.82 -9.23
CA ALA A 16 29.49 -5.97 -8.08
C ALA A 16 28.26 -6.50 -7.32
N ASP A 17 28.19 -6.21 -6.02
CA ASP A 17 27.01 -6.48 -5.20
C ASP A 17 26.30 -5.17 -4.82
N VAL A 18 24.99 -5.27 -4.61
CA VAL A 18 24.12 -4.17 -4.19
C VAL A 18 23.24 -4.65 -3.03
N GLU A 19 23.08 -3.82 -2.00
CA GLU A 19 22.18 -4.07 -0.87
C GLU A 19 21.50 -2.76 -0.46
N THR A 20 20.18 -2.77 -0.34
CA THR A 20 19.43 -1.65 0.20
C THR A 20 19.24 -1.82 1.71
N ILE A 21 19.61 -0.77 2.44
CA ILE A 21 19.54 -0.73 3.89
C ILE A 21 18.54 0.35 4.26
N LEU A 22 17.32 -0.09 4.55
CA LEU A 22 16.23 0.76 5.03
C LEU A 22 16.41 1.11 6.50
N GLU A 23 16.10 2.35 6.89
CA GLU A 23 16.05 2.76 8.30
C GLU A 23 14.91 2.06 9.04
N THR A 24 13.79 1.85 8.35
CA THR A 24 12.61 1.11 8.81
C THR A 24 11.96 0.39 7.63
N LYS A 25 11.37 -0.78 7.88
CA LYS A 25 10.52 -1.49 6.92
C LYS A 25 9.03 -1.18 7.11
N SER A 26 8.69 -0.50 8.20
CA SER A 26 7.34 -0.08 8.57
C SER A 26 7.20 1.42 8.32
N VAL A 27 6.26 1.81 7.45
CA VAL A 27 6.07 3.19 6.96
C VAL A 27 4.59 3.46 6.72
N ARG A 28 4.13 4.71 6.78
CA ARG A 28 2.75 5.08 6.46
C ARG A 28 2.59 5.57 5.03
N GLN A 29 1.40 5.39 4.46
CA GLN A 29 1.03 6.02 3.19
C GLN A 29 1.32 7.53 3.22
N GLY A 30 2.00 8.03 2.20
CA GLY A 30 2.35 9.45 2.09
C GLY A 30 3.58 9.90 2.88
N GLU A 31 4.20 9.04 3.70
CA GLU A 31 5.46 9.34 4.38
C GLU A 31 6.69 8.99 3.52
N GLU A 32 7.87 9.38 3.99
CA GLU A 32 9.14 9.09 3.34
C GLU A 32 9.76 7.78 3.85
N ILE A 33 10.29 6.99 2.91
CA ILE A 33 11.21 5.88 3.18
C ILE A 33 12.62 6.42 3.05
N ASN A 34 13.40 6.28 4.12
CA ASN A 34 14.80 6.68 4.16
C ASN A 34 15.70 5.46 4.27
N GLY A 35 16.87 5.56 3.65
CA GLY A 35 17.84 4.49 3.68
C GLY A 35 19.11 4.82 2.92
N ARG A 36 19.90 3.78 2.67
CA ARG A 36 21.11 3.85 1.88
C ARG A 36 21.28 2.59 1.05
N ILE A 37 21.84 2.76 -0.13
CA ILE A 37 22.29 1.67 -0.99
C ILE A 37 23.77 1.44 -0.73
N TYR A 38 24.11 0.23 -0.33
CA TYR A 38 25.48 -0.25 -0.25
C TYR A 38 25.88 -0.89 -1.59
N LEU A 39 27.05 -0.50 -2.09
CA LEU A 39 27.64 -1.02 -3.31
C LEU A 39 29.01 -1.63 -3.00
N GLN A 40 29.22 -2.86 -3.44
CA GLN A 40 30.51 -3.53 -3.37
C GLN A 40 31.05 -3.74 -4.78
N GLY A 41 32.20 -3.13 -5.08
CA GLY A 41 32.93 -3.33 -6.32
C GLY A 41 33.43 -4.76 -6.45
N GLY A 42 33.35 -5.30 -7.67
CA GLY A 42 33.81 -6.64 -8.01
C GLY A 42 35.34 -6.71 -8.20
N SER A 43 35.80 -7.68 -8.99
CA SER A 43 37.23 -7.94 -9.22
C SER A 43 37.86 -7.10 -10.35
N LYS A 44 37.15 -6.07 -10.82
CA LYS A 44 37.55 -5.10 -11.85
C LYS A 44 36.60 -3.90 -11.80
N ASP A 45 37.01 -2.79 -12.38
CA ASP A 45 36.13 -1.63 -12.59
C ASP A 45 34.92 -2.02 -13.46
N LEU A 46 33.73 -1.54 -13.07
CA LEU A 46 32.46 -1.76 -13.76
C LEU A 46 31.78 -0.44 -14.06
N GLU A 47 31.27 -0.29 -15.29
CA GLU A 47 30.48 0.87 -15.71
C GLU A 47 28.99 0.49 -15.66
N PHE A 48 28.19 1.29 -14.94
CA PHE A 48 26.75 1.14 -14.83
C PHE A 48 26.05 2.30 -15.54
N ASN A 49 24.87 2.04 -16.12
CA ASN A 49 24.04 3.09 -16.71
C ASN A 49 23.33 3.94 -15.64
N GLY A 50 23.16 3.40 -14.43
CA GLY A 50 22.58 4.09 -13.30
C GLY A 50 22.10 3.14 -12.21
N ILE A 51 21.51 3.73 -11.18
CA ILE A 51 20.86 3.02 -10.07
C ILE A 51 19.46 3.58 -9.91
N SER A 52 18.48 2.69 -9.78
CA SER A 52 17.10 3.07 -9.47
C SER A 52 16.57 2.24 -8.32
N LEU A 53 15.64 2.84 -7.58
CA LEU A 53 14.78 2.14 -6.63
C LEU A 53 13.36 2.13 -7.19
N GLU A 54 12.80 0.95 -7.34
CA GLU A 54 11.49 0.70 -7.95
C GLU A 54 10.56 0.11 -6.89
N LEU A 55 9.41 0.76 -6.66
CA LEU A 55 8.39 0.28 -5.75
C LEU A 55 7.41 -0.59 -6.54
N TYR A 56 7.21 -1.82 -6.10
CA TYR A 56 6.34 -2.79 -6.75
C TYR A 56 5.22 -3.27 -5.84
N GLY A 57 4.06 -3.56 -6.43
CA GLY A 57 2.95 -4.27 -5.80
C GLY A 57 2.53 -5.49 -6.61
N LYS A 58 2.04 -6.54 -5.93
CA LYS A 58 1.33 -7.66 -6.58
C LYS A 58 -0.17 -7.43 -6.48
N LEU A 59 -0.80 -6.99 -7.56
CA LEU A 59 -2.18 -6.47 -7.57
C LEU A 59 -3.02 -7.27 -8.56
N SER A 60 -4.32 -7.42 -8.31
CA SER A 60 -5.25 -7.88 -9.34
C SER A 60 -5.52 -6.75 -10.35
N VAL A 61 -6.00 -7.10 -11.53
CA VAL A 61 -6.44 -6.13 -12.54
C VAL A 61 -7.91 -6.39 -12.81
N GLU A 62 -8.70 -5.33 -12.99
CA GLU A 62 -10.12 -5.48 -13.28
C GLU A 62 -10.37 -6.45 -14.44
N GLY A 63 -11.19 -7.48 -14.20
CA GLY A 63 -11.50 -8.53 -15.17
C GLY A 63 -10.48 -9.67 -15.27
N ASP A 64 -9.45 -9.67 -14.41
CA ASP A 64 -8.42 -10.71 -14.31
C ASP A 64 -8.13 -11.06 -12.83
N ASP A 65 -8.39 -12.32 -12.46
CA ASP A 65 -8.18 -12.83 -11.10
C ASP A 65 -6.68 -13.09 -10.81
N ASP A 66 -5.82 -13.13 -11.83
CA ASP A 66 -4.39 -13.36 -11.66
C ASP A 66 -3.67 -12.10 -11.12
N LEU A 67 -2.85 -12.28 -10.08
CA LEU A 67 -2.03 -11.20 -9.53
C LEU A 67 -0.91 -10.83 -10.52
N GLN A 68 -0.88 -9.56 -10.89
CA GLN A 68 0.13 -8.98 -11.75
C GLN A 68 1.15 -8.19 -10.94
N LEU A 69 2.41 -8.22 -11.39
CA LEU A 69 3.46 -7.39 -10.82
C LEU A 69 3.40 -6.00 -11.43
N VAL A 70 3.18 -4.99 -10.59
CA VAL A 70 2.91 -3.60 -11.01
C VAL A 70 3.96 -2.69 -10.42
N LYS A 71 4.63 -1.90 -11.27
CA LYS A 71 5.52 -0.83 -10.80
C LYS A 71 4.67 0.37 -10.37
N ILE A 72 4.67 0.66 -9.08
CA ILE A 72 3.90 1.74 -8.46
C ILE A 72 4.64 3.08 -8.60
N SER A 73 5.95 3.08 -8.36
CA SER A 73 6.79 4.28 -8.50
C SER A 73 8.24 3.91 -8.77
N GLU A 74 8.99 4.84 -9.33
CA GLU A 74 10.42 4.68 -9.61
C GLU A 74 11.14 5.98 -9.25
N ILE A 75 12.32 5.84 -8.63
CA ILE A 75 13.23 6.96 -8.42
C ILE A 75 14.61 6.60 -8.97
N VAL A 76 15.23 7.54 -9.66
CA VAL A 76 16.62 7.43 -10.10
C VAL A 76 17.52 7.95 -8.98
N ILE A 77 18.40 7.08 -8.49
CA ILE A 77 19.35 7.40 -7.41
C ILE A 77 20.65 7.97 -7.98
N SER A 78 21.12 7.40 -9.08
CA SER A 78 22.30 7.89 -9.80
C SER A 78 22.12 7.67 -11.29
N GLU A 79 22.63 8.62 -12.08
CA GLU A 79 22.93 8.40 -13.50
C GLU A 79 24.18 7.51 -13.65
N SER A 80 24.69 7.37 -14.87
CA SER A 80 25.82 6.50 -15.18
C SER A 80 27.05 6.80 -14.34
N PHE A 81 27.71 5.76 -13.85
CA PHE A 81 28.89 5.87 -12.99
C PHE A 81 29.80 4.65 -13.16
N THR A 82 31.04 4.78 -12.69
CA THR A 82 32.00 3.67 -12.62
C THR A 82 32.18 3.28 -11.16
N LEU A 83 31.93 2.01 -10.83
CA LEU A 83 32.30 1.44 -9.54
C LEU A 83 33.67 0.78 -9.69
N ALA A 84 34.64 1.24 -8.91
CA ALA A 84 36.00 0.72 -8.98
C ALA A 84 36.10 -0.69 -8.38
N GLU A 85 37.15 -1.43 -8.76
CA GLU A 85 37.41 -2.76 -8.20
C GLU A 85 37.60 -2.72 -6.67
N GLU A 86 37.03 -3.72 -5.98
CA GLU A 86 37.16 -3.92 -4.53
C GLU A 86 36.76 -2.70 -3.65
N THR A 87 36.01 -1.72 -4.18
CA THR A 87 35.56 -0.56 -3.41
C THR A 87 34.23 -0.77 -2.70
N GLU A 88 34.04 -0.05 -1.59
CA GLU A 88 32.77 0.04 -0.88
C GLU A 88 32.21 1.47 -1.00
N GLU A 89 30.99 1.61 -1.51
CA GLU A 89 30.30 2.90 -1.61
C GLU A 89 28.91 2.86 -0.97
N TYR A 90 28.47 4.03 -0.49
CA TYR A 90 27.13 4.22 0.08
C TYR A 90 26.44 5.42 -0.56
N LEU A 91 25.21 5.21 -1.01
CA LEU A 91 24.36 6.26 -1.58
C LEU A 91 23.10 6.40 -0.71
N ASN A 92 22.92 7.55 -0.08
CA ASN A 92 21.72 7.81 0.72
C ASN A 92 20.54 8.15 -0.19
N PHE A 93 19.34 7.75 0.22
CA PHE A 93 18.11 8.07 -0.48
C PHE A 93 16.98 8.41 0.49
N SER A 94 16.01 9.15 -0.06
CA SER A 94 14.72 9.41 0.57
C SER A 94 13.65 9.37 -0.53
N ILE A 95 12.59 8.59 -0.32
CA ILE A 95 11.52 8.37 -1.30
C ILE A 95 10.19 8.65 -0.63
N ALA A 96 9.43 9.61 -1.14
CA ALA A 96 8.06 9.82 -0.72
C ALA A 96 7.17 8.71 -1.27
N LEU A 97 6.45 8.01 -0.39
CA LEU A 97 5.47 7.02 -0.82
C LEU A 97 4.22 7.71 -1.39
N PRO A 98 3.65 7.19 -2.49
CA PRO A 98 2.34 7.60 -2.95
C PRO A 98 1.28 7.42 -1.85
N ARG A 99 0.30 8.33 -1.77
CA ARG A 99 -0.78 8.23 -0.78
C ARG A 99 -1.76 7.09 -1.06
N ASN A 100 -1.79 6.58 -2.29
CA ASN A 100 -2.59 5.44 -2.71
C ASN A 100 -1.80 4.12 -2.75
N VAL A 101 -0.55 4.10 -2.24
CA VAL A 101 0.20 2.84 -2.14
C VAL A 101 -0.59 1.86 -1.24
N PRO A 102 -0.72 0.58 -1.59
CA PRO A 102 -1.54 -0.35 -0.83
C PRO A 102 -1.09 -0.47 0.63
N ILE A 103 -2.04 -0.48 1.55
CA ILE A 103 -1.85 -0.81 2.96
C ILE A 103 -1.56 -2.31 3.05
N THR A 104 -0.46 -2.67 3.68
CA THR A 104 0.01 -4.07 3.83
C THR A 104 0.21 -4.50 5.27
N SER A 105 -0.06 -3.62 6.25
CA SER A 105 0.20 -3.93 7.67
C SER A 105 -0.55 -5.19 8.13
N GLU A 106 0.23 -6.19 8.56
CA GLU A 106 -0.25 -7.50 8.98
C GLU A 106 -1.13 -7.42 10.23
N HIS A 107 -0.97 -6.36 11.03
CA HIS A 107 -1.82 -6.10 12.19
C HIS A 107 -3.25 -5.71 11.82
N LEU A 108 -3.46 -5.21 10.60
CA LEU A 108 -4.77 -4.79 10.09
C LEU A 108 -5.32 -5.83 9.10
N ILE A 109 -4.48 -6.35 8.21
CA ILE A 109 -4.89 -7.21 7.09
C ILE A 109 -4.11 -8.53 7.18
N ASN A 110 -4.81 -9.64 7.40
CA ASN A 110 -4.17 -10.95 7.53
C ASN A 110 -4.27 -11.77 6.21
N HIS A 111 -3.73 -11.23 5.11
CA HIS A 111 -3.71 -11.93 3.83
C HIS A 111 -2.43 -11.69 3.02
N ASP A 112 -1.91 -12.79 2.45
CA ASP A 112 -0.71 -12.85 1.60
C ASP A 112 -0.84 -12.11 0.24
N ARG A 113 -1.99 -11.49 -0.05
CA ARG A 113 -2.32 -10.93 -1.37
C ARG A 113 -1.81 -9.51 -1.58
N ASN A 114 -1.69 -8.70 -0.53
CA ASN A 114 -1.24 -7.30 -0.62
C ASN A 114 0.23 -7.20 -0.23
N LYS A 115 1.15 -7.49 -1.17
CA LYS A 115 2.59 -7.34 -0.96
C LYS A 115 3.12 -6.17 -1.75
N VAL A 116 3.78 -5.26 -1.04
CA VAL A 116 4.54 -4.16 -1.61
C VAL A 116 6.00 -4.32 -1.24
N TYR A 117 6.90 -4.10 -2.18
CA TYR A 117 8.34 -4.20 -1.96
C TYR A 117 9.11 -3.15 -2.77
N LEU A 118 10.29 -2.82 -2.28
CA LEU A 118 11.27 -2.00 -2.99
C LEU A 118 12.27 -2.92 -3.67
N GLU A 119 12.51 -2.70 -4.96
CA GLU A 119 13.55 -3.36 -5.74
C GLU A 119 14.65 -2.37 -6.07
N THR A 120 15.89 -2.74 -5.78
CA THR A 120 17.07 -1.98 -6.20
C THR A 120 17.57 -2.53 -7.51
N LYS A 121 17.67 -1.67 -8.51
CA LYS A 121 18.18 -2.05 -9.83
C LYS A 121 19.46 -1.32 -10.13
N LEU A 122 20.54 -2.09 -10.26
CA LEU A 122 21.86 -1.63 -10.67
C LEU A 122 22.06 -2.01 -12.15
N ASP A 123 21.83 -1.05 -13.06
CA ASP A 123 21.79 -1.29 -14.51
C ASP A 123 23.22 -1.51 -15.06
N LEU A 124 23.54 -2.78 -15.34
CA LEU A 124 24.83 -3.21 -15.85
C LEU A 124 24.71 -3.61 -17.33
N PRO A 125 25.32 -2.84 -18.25
CA PRO A 125 25.27 -3.16 -19.68
C PRO A 125 25.74 -4.57 -19.99
N PHE A 126 24.94 -5.30 -20.78
CA PHE A 126 25.28 -6.62 -21.33
C PHE A 126 25.49 -7.72 -20.28
N ALA A 127 25.01 -7.53 -19.05
CA ALA A 127 25.01 -8.51 -17.98
C ALA A 127 23.61 -8.66 -17.37
N VAL A 128 23.49 -9.54 -16.37
CA VAL A 128 22.30 -9.56 -15.52
C VAL A 128 22.49 -8.51 -14.44
N ASP A 129 21.52 -7.63 -14.28
CA ASP A 129 21.54 -6.58 -13.25
C ASP A 129 21.57 -7.22 -11.85
N PRO A 130 22.49 -6.81 -10.97
CA PRO A 130 22.37 -7.10 -9.56
C PRO A 130 21.08 -6.47 -9.01
N THR A 131 20.29 -7.26 -8.29
CA THR A 131 19.01 -6.82 -7.72
C THR A 131 18.92 -7.16 -6.24
N ASP A 132 18.25 -6.29 -5.49
CA ASP A 132 17.89 -6.53 -4.09
C ASP A 132 16.41 -6.21 -3.86
N VAL A 133 15.74 -6.96 -2.98
CA VAL A 133 14.28 -6.88 -2.74
C VAL A 133 13.97 -6.78 -1.25
N ASP A 134 13.32 -5.67 -0.87
CA ASP A 134 12.86 -5.40 0.48
C ASP A 134 11.34 -5.25 0.57
N TYR A 135 10.66 -6.19 1.23
CA TYR A 135 9.24 -6.05 1.54
C TYR A 135 8.99 -4.95 2.55
N LEU A 136 7.91 -4.19 2.32
CA LEU A 136 7.48 -3.07 3.14
C LEU A 136 6.17 -3.40 3.85
N GLU A 137 6.13 -3.05 5.13
CA GLU A 137 4.90 -2.98 5.92
C GLU A 137 4.35 -1.56 5.85
N ILE A 138 3.22 -1.41 5.18
CA ILE A 138 2.60 -0.11 4.91
C ILE A 138 1.37 0.03 5.79
N PHE A 139 1.41 1.04 6.65
CA PHE A 139 0.32 1.46 7.50
C PHE A 139 -0.57 2.48 6.77
N PRO A 140 -1.88 2.55 7.13
CA PRO A 140 -2.74 3.61 6.65
C PRO A 140 -2.15 4.99 6.95
N SER A 141 -2.51 5.96 6.11
CA SER A 141 -2.35 7.38 6.47
C SER A 141 -3.06 7.68 7.79
N HIS A 142 -2.66 8.75 8.48
CA HIS A 142 -3.31 9.15 9.74
C HIS A 142 -4.82 9.40 9.60
N ASP A 143 -5.23 9.92 8.44
CA ASP A 143 -6.65 10.18 8.14
C ASP A 143 -7.43 8.87 8.06
N ILE A 144 -6.91 7.89 7.30
CA ILE A 144 -7.55 6.57 7.15
C ILE A 144 -7.49 5.79 8.47
N GLU A 145 -6.39 5.88 9.23
CA GLU A 145 -6.29 5.26 10.56
C GLU A 145 -7.35 5.81 11.52
N THR A 146 -7.66 7.11 11.44
CA THR A 146 -8.72 7.73 12.25
C THR A 146 -10.09 7.16 11.90
N ILE A 147 -10.35 6.93 10.61
CA ILE A 147 -11.59 6.29 10.13
C ILE A 147 -11.65 4.82 10.54
N PHE A 148 -10.55 4.07 10.40
CA PHE A 148 -10.47 2.67 10.86
C PHE A 148 -10.73 2.57 12.36
N THR A 149 -10.13 3.47 13.15
CA THR A 149 -10.37 3.55 14.60
C THR A 149 -11.85 3.82 14.90
N ALA A 150 -12.52 4.68 14.13
CA ALA A 150 -13.94 4.93 14.29
C ALA A 150 -14.78 3.68 14.01
N LEU A 151 -14.54 3.00 12.89
CA LEU A 151 -15.25 1.78 12.51
C LEU A 151 -15.02 0.65 13.52
N ILE A 152 -13.76 0.39 13.89
CA ILE A 152 -13.37 -0.75 14.70
C ILE A 152 -13.67 -0.50 16.18
N ASP A 153 -13.09 0.55 16.76
CA ASP A 153 -13.10 0.73 18.21
C ASP A 153 -14.38 1.41 18.73
N LYS A 154 -15.10 2.15 17.88
CA LYS A 154 -16.30 2.90 18.28
C LYS A 154 -17.59 2.26 17.80
N LEU A 155 -17.63 1.84 16.53
CA LEU A 155 -18.83 1.26 15.92
C LEU A 155 -18.88 -0.28 16.00
N GLY A 156 -17.80 -0.92 16.44
CA GLY A 156 -17.76 -2.35 16.71
C GLY A 156 -17.73 -3.19 15.43
N PHE A 157 -17.07 -2.70 14.38
CA PHE A 157 -16.72 -3.52 13.21
C PHE A 157 -15.38 -4.22 13.42
N ARG A 158 -15.09 -5.20 12.58
CA ARG A 158 -13.74 -5.75 12.41
C ARG A 158 -13.40 -5.73 10.93
N LEU A 159 -12.17 -5.35 10.60
CA LEU A 159 -11.65 -5.56 9.26
C LEU A 159 -11.57 -7.07 9.01
N SER A 160 -12.14 -7.52 7.90
CA SER A 160 -12.34 -8.93 7.59
C SER A 160 -11.52 -9.32 6.37
N GLU A 161 -11.67 -8.57 5.27
CA GLU A 161 -10.91 -8.78 4.05
C GLU A 161 -10.42 -7.45 3.46
N SER A 162 -9.42 -7.53 2.59
CA SER A 162 -8.99 -6.41 1.77
C SER A 162 -8.41 -6.91 0.46
N GLU A 163 -8.84 -6.30 -0.64
CA GLU A 163 -8.36 -6.60 -1.99
C GLU A 163 -7.81 -5.33 -2.64
N THR A 164 -6.69 -5.46 -3.34
CA THR A 164 -6.12 -4.36 -4.12
C THR A 164 -6.19 -4.68 -5.60
N VAL A 165 -6.81 -3.80 -6.35
CA VAL A 165 -7.09 -3.95 -7.78
C VAL A 165 -6.66 -2.70 -8.54
N ILE A 166 -6.11 -2.88 -9.74
CA ILE A 166 -5.96 -1.80 -10.71
C ILE A 166 -7.30 -1.63 -11.43
N TYR A 167 -7.86 -0.44 -11.31
CA TYR A 167 -9.10 -0.03 -11.96
C TYR A 167 -8.87 1.30 -12.67
N LYS A 168 -9.03 1.31 -14.01
CA LYS A 168 -8.78 2.50 -14.86
C LYS A 168 -7.42 3.18 -14.60
N ASP A 169 -6.36 2.37 -14.54
CA ASP A 169 -4.98 2.80 -14.26
C ASP A 169 -4.75 3.39 -12.85
N GLU A 170 -5.72 3.30 -11.95
CA GLU A 170 -5.61 3.70 -10.55
C GLU A 170 -5.54 2.47 -9.64
N ILE A 171 -4.72 2.56 -8.59
CA ILE A 171 -4.64 1.53 -7.55
C ILE A 171 -5.77 1.78 -6.55
N LEU A 172 -6.68 0.83 -6.45
CA LEU A 172 -7.77 0.83 -5.48
C LEU A 172 -7.55 -0.26 -4.47
N GLN A 173 -7.78 0.07 -3.21
CA GLN A 173 -7.81 -0.93 -2.15
C GLN A 173 -9.17 -0.89 -1.46
N GLU A 174 -9.86 -2.02 -1.58
CA GLU A 174 -11.13 -2.27 -0.95
C GLU A 174 -10.91 -2.88 0.43
N PHE A 175 -11.78 -2.52 1.37
CA PHE A 175 -11.77 -2.99 2.74
C PHE A 175 -13.17 -3.45 3.13
N GLU A 176 -13.29 -4.73 3.49
CA GLU A 176 -14.52 -5.36 3.95
C GLU A 176 -14.55 -5.37 5.49
N PHE A 177 -15.52 -4.69 6.08
CA PHE A 177 -15.72 -4.64 7.53
C PHE A 177 -17.00 -5.37 7.92
N LYS A 178 -16.88 -6.39 8.78
CA LYS A 178 -18.05 -7.10 9.33
C LYS A 178 -18.38 -6.62 10.74
N PRO A 179 -19.67 -6.47 11.11
CA PRO A 179 -20.04 -6.23 12.48
C PRO A 179 -19.53 -7.33 13.42
N THR A 180 -18.99 -6.94 14.58
CA THR A 180 -18.67 -7.88 15.66
C THR A 180 -19.93 -8.37 16.36
N SER A 181 -19.82 -9.43 17.18
CA SER A 181 -20.97 -10.02 17.90
C SER A 181 -21.68 -9.03 18.82
N ASP A 182 -20.97 -8.02 19.29
CA ASP A 182 -21.43 -7.09 20.32
C ASP A 182 -21.93 -5.77 19.70
N SER A 183 -21.85 -5.65 18.36
CA SER A 183 -22.26 -4.47 17.62
C SER A 183 -23.74 -4.48 17.29
N ARG A 184 -24.40 -3.31 17.41
CA ARG A 184 -25.81 -3.12 17.01
C ARG A 184 -26.05 -3.37 15.52
N TYR A 185 -25.02 -3.27 14.68
CA TYR A 185 -25.14 -3.51 13.23
C TYR A 185 -25.29 -4.99 12.88
N GLN A 186 -24.87 -5.89 13.79
CA GLN A 186 -24.92 -7.34 13.60
C GLN A 186 -26.35 -7.84 13.32
N GLU A 187 -27.38 -7.12 13.72
CA GLU A 187 -28.77 -7.54 13.53
C GLU A 187 -29.23 -7.42 12.06
N TYR A 188 -28.69 -6.46 11.29
CA TYR A 188 -29.24 -6.08 9.98
C TYR A 188 -28.22 -5.86 8.86
N LEU A 189 -26.93 -5.79 9.16
CA LEU A 189 -25.84 -5.74 8.19
C LEU A 189 -25.09 -7.06 8.16
N ASP A 190 -24.60 -7.43 6.97
CA ASP A 190 -23.60 -8.49 6.82
C ASP A 190 -22.20 -7.88 6.81
N GLU A 191 -22.00 -6.84 6.00
CA GLU A 191 -20.77 -6.08 5.92
C GLU A 191 -20.99 -4.65 5.45
N ILE A 192 -19.93 -3.85 5.60
CA ILE A 192 -19.73 -2.65 4.81
C ILE A 192 -18.43 -2.84 4.04
N GLU A 193 -18.42 -2.41 2.79
CA GLU A 193 -17.23 -2.41 1.95
C GLU A 193 -16.88 -0.97 1.62
N CYS A 194 -15.59 -0.65 1.57
CA CYS A 194 -15.18 0.73 1.32
C CYS A 194 -13.81 0.88 0.67
N CYS A 195 -13.70 1.98 -0.08
CA CYS A 195 -12.45 2.46 -0.69
C CYS A 195 -12.21 3.90 -0.26
N PHE A 196 -10.95 4.26 -0.02
CA PHE A 196 -10.55 5.59 0.46
C PHE A 196 -9.72 6.32 -0.57
N PHE A 197 -10.11 7.56 -0.86
CA PHE A 197 -9.42 8.42 -1.81
C PHE A 197 -9.01 9.71 -1.12
N HIS A 198 -7.70 9.96 -1.08
CA HIS A 198 -7.16 11.25 -0.67
C HIS A 198 -7.53 12.32 -1.71
N VAL A 199 -8.23 13.37 -1.27
CA VAL A 199 -8.62 14.50 -2.11
C VAL A 199 -8.27 15.82 -1.43
N ASP A 200 -8.36 16.93 -2.16
CA ASP A 200 -8.15 18.25 -1.58
C ASP A 200 -9.17 18.51 -0.45
N GLY A 201 -8.66 18.68 0.76
CA GLY A 201 -9.45 19.02 1.94
C GLY A 201 -10.05 17.85 2.71
N GLY A 202 -9.76 16.59 2.37
CA GLY A 202 -10.22 15.43 3.13
C GLY A 202 -10.08 14.09 2.43
N ILE A 203 -10.93 13.15 2.83
CA ILE A 203 -11.05 11.82 2.26
C ILE A 203 -12.43 11.65 1.63
N ASN A 204 -12.48 11.18 0.39
CA ASN A 204 -13.69 10.57 -0.16
C ASN A 204 -13.69 9.10 0.22
N MET A 205 -14.64 8.70 1.06
CA MET A 205 -14.91 7.30 1.38
C MET A 205 -16.08 6.84 0.51
N PHE A 206 -15.80 5.96 -0.45
CA PHE A 206 -16.85 5.20 -1.11
C PHE A 206 -17.25 4.07 -0.16
N ILE A 207 -18.55 3.92 0.07
CA ILE A 207 -19.07 2.95 1.02
C ILE A 207 -20.29 2.23 0.42
N GLU A 208 -20.21 0.91 0.41
CA GLU A 208 -21.33 0.01 0.19
C GLU A 208 -21.77 -0.59 1.52
N ILE A 209 -23.08 -0.76 1.68
CA ILE A 209 -23.70 -1.27 2.90
C ILE A 209 -24.56 -2.46 2.52
N ASP A 210 -24.03 -3.64 2.79
CA ASP A 210 -24.63 -4.89 2.37
C ASP A 210 -25.48 -5.52 3.46
N ARG A 211 -26.68 -5.95 3.04
CA ARG A 211 -27.75 -6.42 3.92
C ARG A 211 -28.03 -7.89 3.65
N ARG A 212 -28.42 -8.59 4.73
CA ARG A 212 -28.97 -9.97 4.76
C ARG A 212 -30.16 -10.19 3.84
N ALA A 213 -29.95 -10.20 2.53
CA ALA A 213 -30.88 -10.64 1.48
C ALA A 213 -30.48 -10.18 0.06
N ARG A 214 -29.49 -9.30 -0.13
CA ARG A 214 -29.13 -8.79 -1.46
C ARG A 214 -27.76 -9.28 -1.89
N ASP A 215 -27.74 -10.53 -2.30
CA ASP A 215 -26.65 -11.09 -3.11
C ASP A 215 -26.88 -10.64 -4.57
N THR A 216 -26.59 -9.36 -4.84
CA THR A 216 -26.47 -8.86 -6.21
C THR A 216 -25.03 -8.44 -6.36
N GLY A 217 -24.16 -9.39 -6.70
CA GLY A 217 -22.71 -9.22 -6.88
C GLY A 217 -22.34 -8.17 -7.93
N SER A 218 -22.57 -6.92 -7.58
CA SER A 218 -22.02 -5.71 -8.17
C SER A 218 -20.77 -5.44 -7.36
N SER A 219 -19.60 -5.51 -7.98
CA SER A 219 -18.37 -5.11 -7.28
C SER A 219 -18.41 -3.59 -7.03
N ILE A 220 -17.76 -3.12 -5.97
CA ILE A 220 -17.55 -1.68 -5.75
C ILE A 220 -17.00 -0.99 -7.01
N LEU A 221 -16.22 -1.71 -7.83
CA LEU A 221 -15.67 -1.24 -9.10
C LEU A 221 -16.75 -0.88 -10.13
N GLU A 222 -17.76 -1.74 -10.31
CA GLU A 222 -18.90 -1.44 -11.19
C GLU A 222 -19.66 -0.20 -10.71
N MET A 223 -19.65 0.06 -9.40
CA MET A 223 -20.34 1.20 -8.81
C MET A 223 -19.58 2.51 -8.90
N LEU A 224 -18.23 2.48 -8.94
CA LEU A 224 -17.41 3.66 -9.24
C LEU A 224 -17.70 4.24 -10.62
N ASP A 225 -18.20 3.41 -11.54
CA ASP A 225 -18.68 3.80 -12.86
C ASP A 225 -20.07 4.43 -12.87
N MET A 226 -20.86 4.15 -11.84
CA MET A 226 -22.23 4.63 -11.74
C MET A 226 -22.25 6.02 -11.09
N ASP A 227 -23.02 6.95 -11.66
CA ASP A 227 -23.21 8.32 -11.16
C ASP A 227 -24.07 8.35 -9.87
N GLU A 228 -23.79 7.43 -8.93
CA GLU A 228 -24.49 7.23 -7.66
C GLU A 228 -23.83 8.02 -6.53
N THR A 229 -24.05 9.34 -6.54
CA THR A 229 -23.58 10.27 -5.48
C THR A 229 -24.03 9.91 -4.06
N HIS A 230 -25.00 9.00 -3.89
CA HIS A 230 -25.53 8.58 -2.59
C HIS A 230 -24.63 7.61 -1.81
N ARG A 231 -23.49 7.19 -2.38
CA ARG A 231 -22.56 6.21 -1.79
C ARG A 231 -21.18 6.78 -1.41
N ILE A 232 -21.01 8.10 -1.50
CA ILE A 232 -19.77 8.79 -1.13
C ILE A 232 -19.99 9.56 0.17
N VAL A 233 -19.15 9.28 1.16
CA VAL A 233 -19.01 10.09 2.37
C VAL A 233 -17.76 10.94 2.23
N PHE A 234 -17.93 12.25 2.04
CA PHE A 234 -16.80 13.17 2.14
C PHE A 234 -16.52 13.47 3.61
N ILE A 235 -15.33 13.10 4.06
CA ILE A 235 -14.83 13.33 5.41
C ILE A 235 -13.76 14.41 5.32
N SER A 236 -14.13 15.63 5.72
CA SER A 236 -13.23 16.79 5.65
C SER A 236 -12.09 16.69 6.67
N ASN A 237 -11.01 17.43 6.42
CA ASN A 237 -9.91 17.58 7.39
C ASN A 237 -10.41 18.11 8.74
N GLU A 238 -11.40 19.01 8.77
CA GLU A 238 -12.00 19.50 10.01
C GLU A 238 -12.62 18.36 10.82
N HIS A 239 -13.35 17.45 10.17
CA HIS A 239 -13.92 16.27 10.85
C HIS A 239 -12.83 15.28 11.29
N LEU A 240 -11.78 15.09 10.48
CA LEU A 240 -10.64 14.23 10.83
C LEU A 240 -9.91 14.77 12.07
N ASP A 241 -9.72 16.09 12.15
CA ASP A 241 -9.07 16.78 13.27
C ASP A 241 -9.88 16.66 14.59
N GLU A 242 -11.20 16.51 14.50
CA GLU A 242 -12.06 16.21 15.67
C GLU A 242 -11.88 14.78 16.22
N GLY A 243 -11.28 13.89 15.43
CA GLY A 243 -10.86 12.56 15.82
C GLY A 243 -11.93 11.46 15.71
N SER A 244 -11.54 10.23 16.04
CA SER A 244 -12.30 9.02 15.70
C SER A 244 -13.69 8.92 16.33
N SER A 245 -13.93 9.53 17.51
CA SER A 245 -15.28 9.54 18.11
C SER A 245 -16.26 10.38 17.28
N HIS A 246 -15.83 11.53 16.77
CA HIS A 246 -16.66 12.38 15.90
C HIS A 246 -16.91 11.71 14.56
N ILE A 247 -15.88 11.11 13.97
CA ILE A 247 -16.02 10.31 12.75
C ILE A 247 -17.01 9.15 12.96
N ALA A 248 -17.00 8.50 14.13
CA ALA A 248 -17.93 7.43 14.44
C ALA A 248 -19.39 7.90 14.45
N ASP A 249 -19.68 9.07 15.04
CA ASP A 249 -21.03 9.64 15.03
C ASP A 249 -21.49 9.95 13.58
N LEU A 250 -20.62 10.54 12.77
CA LEU A 250 -20.88 10.83 11.35
C LEU A 250 -21.18 9.56 10.55
N LEU A 251 -20.38 8.51 10.74
CA LEU A 251 -20.57 7.22 10.06
C LEU A 251 -21.78 6.47 10.59
N ASP A 252 -22.12 6.53 11.89
CA ASP A 252 -23.35 5.93 12.41
C ASP A 252 -24.59 6.55 11.79
N ASP A 253 -24.64 7.89 11.70
CA ASP A 253 -25.75 8.61 11.07
C ASP A 253 -25.91 8.20 9.60
N TYR A 254 -24.80 8.09 8.87
CA TYR A 254 -24.79 7.65 7.47
C TYR A 254 -25.28 6.21 7.35
N ILE A 255 -24.68 5.26 8.07
CA ILE A 255 -25.02 3.84 8.02
C ILE A 255 -26.50 3.66 8.42
N SER A 256 -26.96 4.32 9.47
CA SER A 256 -28.34 4.23 9.95
C SER A 256 -29.37 4.76 8.93
N LYS A 257 -28.99 5.77 8.14
CA LYS A 257 -29.84 6.35 7.10
C LYS A 257 -29.99 5.43 5.89
N TYR A 258 -28.92 4.77 5.48
CA TYR A 258 -28.89 3.98 4.23
C TYR A 258 -29.06 2.47 4.44
N SER A 259 -28.98 1.98 5.68
CA SER A 259 -29.26 0.58 6.04
C SER A 259 -30.75 0.24 6.21
N ARG A 260 -31.65 1.24 6.22
CA ARG A 260 -33.10 1.05 6.46
C ARG A 260 -33.87 0.79 5.16
#